data_AF-A0A418YHH8-F1
#
_entry.id   AF-A0A418YHH8-F1
#
_cell.length_a   1.000
_cell.length_b   1.000
_cell.length_c   1.000
_cell.angle_alpha   90.00
_cell.angle_beta   90.00
_cell.angle_gamma   90.00
#
_symmetry.space_group_name_H-M   'P 1'
#
loop_
_entity.id
_entity.type
_entity.pdbx_description
1 polymer ?
#
loop_
_entity_poly.entity_id
_entity_poly.type
_entity_poly.pdbx_seq_one_letter_code
_entity_poly.pdbx_strand_id
1 'polypeptide(L)'
;MSLFPDLAAFAKAHPACHGNILALAYDISEQSHQEVAFFNQQLNQHKLAPAKWSITLAPQATAQWQLQISAQEANQFVLNNSMSLAASALSVVLELQHLQDCAEQNKIVKTKLGRQETSLDKWFSDKQNADEFATTLALDTSLLGYFHQVSQILFGHCSLPETSLVERRALITDADFNAGSMFCLWLQYHQNEQRKPVSTEAALHRLVNAGYLLGVIQKSQSKNKNALHYAAHRVSCLASGAQAADQVAYEEASLQQSVSDASQWIEAALRDSSLADSVGSESELSDDADKLEQETAPCRAQLKSGPLQQLAF
;
A
#
# COMPACT_ATOMS: atom_id res chain seq x y z
N MET A 1 4.93 -22.32 -16.45
CA MET A 1 6.14 -22.15 -15.63
C MET A 1 5.67 -21.62 -14.29
N SER A 2 5.96 -22.31 -13.17
CA SER A 2 5.61 -21.79 -11.84
C SER A 2 6.29 -20.43 -11.65
N LEU A 3 5.51 -19.39 -11.32
CA LEU A 3 6.01 -18.06 -10.95
C LEU A 3 6.87 -18.10 -9.68
N PHE A 4 6.85 -19.22 -8.95
CA PHE A 4 7.53 -19.43 -7.68
C PHE A 4 8.52 -20.61 -7.80
N PRO A 5 9.63 -20.47 -8.54
CA PRO A 5 10.62 -21.54 -8.67
C PRO A 5 11.34 -21.89 -7.36
N ASP A 6 11.12 -21.15 -6.26
CA ASP A 6 11.73 -21.51 -4.98
C ASP A 6 10.78 -21.33 -3.79
N LEU A 7 9.62 -21.99 -3.88
CA LEU A 7 8.72 -22.27 -2.74
C LEU A 7 9.49 -22.88 -1.55
N ALA A 8 10.57 -23.60 -1.83
CA ALA A 8 11.48 -24.15 -0.83
C ALA A 8 12.35 -23.07 -0.17
N ALA A 9 12.93 -22.12 -0.90
CA ALA A 9 13.62 -20.97 -0.31
C ALA A 9 12.67 -20.09 0.51
N PHE A 10 11.44 -19.90 0.03
CA PHE A 10 10.40 -19.19 0.76
C PHE A 10 10.03 -19.90 2.07
N ALA A 11 9.69 -21.21 2.01
CA ALA A 11 9.41 -22.01 3.20
C ALA A 11 10.63 -22.12 4.15
N LYS A 12 11.85 -22.09 3.61
CA LYS A 12 13.09 -22.10 4.40
C LYS A 12 13.35 -20.77 5.09
N ALA A 13 13.01 -19.65 4.47
CA ALA A 13 13.07 -18.34 5.09
C ALA A 13 11.98 -18.15 6.16
N HIS A 14 10.87 -18.89 6.05
CA HIS A 14 9.75 -18.84 6.98
C HIS A 14 9.42 -20.24 7.54
N PRO A 15 10.25 -20.79 8.45
CA PRO A 15 10.06 -22.14 8.99
C PRO A 15 8.75 -22.32 9.77
N ALA A 16 8.06 -21.23 10.14
CA ALA A 16 6.73 -21.24 10.75
C ALA A 16 5.58 -21.42 9.71
N CYS A 17 5.83 -21.14 8.43
CA CYS A 17 4.85 -21.30 7.36
C CYS A 17 4.84 -22.74 6.83
N HIS A 18 4.00 -23.59 7.41
CA HIS A 18 3.83 -24.99 6.99
C HIS A 18 2.38 -25.33 6.65
N GLY A 19 2.18 -26.34 5.81
CA GLY A 19 0.84 -26.85 5.47
C GLY A 19 -0.07 -25.78 4.85
N ASN A 20 -1.29 -25.63 5.38
CA ASN A 20 -2.32 -24.73 4.84
C ASN A 20 -1.88 -23.25 4.79
N ILE A 21 -1.04 -22.82 5.72
CA ILE A 21 -0.55 -21.43 5.78
C ILE A 21 0.35 -21.11 4.57
N LEU A 22 1.18 -22.07 4.16
CA LEU A 22 2.04 -21.93 2.99
C LEU A 22 1.20 -21.92 1.70
N ALA A 23 0.15 -22.74 1.63
CA ALA A 23 -0.79 -22.74 0.51
C ALA A 23 -1.53 -21.39 0.40
N LEU A 24 -2.04 -20.87 1.52
CA LEU A 24 -2.70 -19.55 1.56
C LEU A 24 -1.76 -18.42 1.13
N ALA A 25 -0.52 -18.42 1.63
CA ALA A 25 0.49 -17.45 1.23
C ALA A 25 0.80 -17.52 -0.27
N TYR A 26 0.88 -18.73 -0.83
CA TYR A 26 1.08 -18.95 -2.25
C TYR A 26 -0.10 -18.42 -3.07
N ASP A 27 -1.32 -18.84 -2.74
CA ASP A 27 -2.54 -18.50 -3.48
C ASP A 27 -2.74 -16.99 -3.55
N ILE A 28 -2.56 -16.28 -2.43
CA ILE A 28 -2.76 -14.83 -2.41
C ILE A 28 -1.64 -14.08 -3.15
N SER A 29 -0.41 -14.60 -3.10
CA SER A 29 0.73 -14.01 -3.81
C SER A 29 0.60 -14.19 -5.32
N GLU A 30 0.14 -15.36 -5.77
CA GLU A 30 -0.17 -15.62 -7.17
C GLU A 30 -1.29 -14.71 -7.67
N GLN A 31 -2.39 -14.58 -6.91
CA GLN A 31 -3.49 -13.68 -7.25
C GLN A 31 -2.99 -12.23 -7.39
N SER A 32 -2.24 -11.73 -6.40
CA SER A 32 -1.69 -10.37 -6.45
C SER A 32 -0.81 -10.14 -7.68
N HIS A 33 0.05 -11.11 -8.02
CA HIS A 33 0.90 -11.01 -9.20
C HIS A 33 0.07 -10.94 -10.50
N GLN A 34 -0.99 -11.73 -10.60
CA GLN A 34 -1.90 -11.71 -11.76
C GLN A 34 -2.62 -10.35 -11.88
N GLU A 35 -3.09 -9.75 -10.79
CA GLU A 35 -3.73 -8.41 -10.81
C GLU A 35 -2.72 -7.34 -11.27
N VAL A 36 -1.52 -7.34 -10.71
CA VAL A 36 -0.47 -6.39 -11.08
C VAL A 36 -0.04 -6.56 -12.54
N ALA A 37 0.12 -7.81 -13.01
CA ALA A 37 0.48 -8.09 -14.39
C ALA A 37 -0.61 -7.59 -15.36
N PHE A 38 -1.89 -7.79 -15.03
CA PHE A 38 -3.01 -7.27 -15.80
C PHE A 38 -2.94 -5.74 -15.95
N PHE A 39 -2.83 -5.00 -14.84
CA PHE A 39 -2.77 -3.54 -14.90
C PHE A 39 -1.50 -3.02 -15.57
N ASN A 40 -0.36 -3.67 -15.36
CA ASN A 40 0.88 -3.31 -16.06
C ASN A 40 0.77 -3.51 -17.57
N GLN A 41 0.13 -4.60 -18.01
CA GLN A 41 -0.13 -4.82 -19.43
C GLN A 41 -1.01 -3.73 -20.04
N GLN A 42 -2.09 -3.35 -19.35
CA GLN A 42 -2.98 -2.27 -19.81
C GLN A 42 -2.24 -0.93 -19.89
N LEU A 43 -1.48 -0.58 -18.83
CA LEU A 43 -0.67 0.62 -18.79
C LEU A 43 0.36 0.65 -19.92
N ASN A 44 1.05 -0.48 -20.15
CA ASN A 44 2.03 -0.60 -21.20
C ASN A 44 1.42 -0.41 -22.59
N GLN A 45 0.31 -1.10 -22.87
CA GLN A 45 -0.36 -1.04 -24.16
C GLN A 45 -0.89 0.36 -24.49
N HIS A 46 -1.48 1.05 -23.51
CA HIS A 46 -2.22 2.28 -23.75
C HIS A 46 -1.45 3.57 -23.46
N LYS A 47 -0.39 3.52 -22.65
CA LYS A 47 0.40 4.70 -22.27
C LYS A 47 1.88 4.53 -22.57
N LEU A 48 2.54 3.54 -21.94
CA LEU A 48 4.01 3.49 -21.94
C LEU A 48 4.60 3.23 -23.34
N ALA A 49 4.15 2.17 -24.01
CA ALA A 49 4.72 1.76 -25.30
C ALA A 49 4.56 2.84 -26.40
N PRO A 50 3.41 3.52 -26.54
CA PRO A 50 3.28 4.68 -27.44
C PRO A 50 4.31 5.79 -27.23
N ALA A 51 4.72 6.03 -25.98
CA ALA A 51 5.71 7.04 -25.64
C ALA A 51 7.14 6.49 -25.52
N LYS A 52 7.37 5.22 -25.87
CA LYS A 52 8.67 4.53 -25.76
C LYS A 52 9.19 4.42 -24.31
N TRP A 53 8.28 4.26 -23.36
CA TRP A 53 8.59 3.89 -21.98
C TRP A 53 8.31 2.40 -21.75
N SER A 54 8.97 1.83 -20.75
CA SER A 54 8.66 0.48 -20.27
C SER A 54 8.76 0.38 -18.76
N ILE A 55 7.83 -0.38 -18.18
CA ILE A 55 7.86 -0.82 -16.79
C ILE A 55 7.83 -2.35 -16.80
N THR A 56 8.93 -2.97 -16.40
CA THR A 56 9.05 -4.43 -16.28
C THR A 56 8.86 -4.85 -14.84
N LEU A 57 7.99 -5.83 -14.61
CA LEU A 57 7.78 -6.43 -13.30
C LEU A 57 8.84 -7.52 -13.06
N ALA A 58 9.59 -7.41 -11.96
CA ALA A 58 10.57 -8.39 -11.53
C ALA A 58 10.18 -8.95 -10.15
N PRO A 59 9.42 -10.06 -10.08
CA PRO A 59 9.09 -10.68 -8.80
C PRO A 59 10.36 -11.20 -8.12
N GLN A 60 10.53 -10.90 -6.84
CA GLN A 60 11.66 -11.30 -6.02
C GLN A 60 11.23 -12.34 -4.99
N ALA A 61 11.95 -13.47 -4.93
CA ALA A 61 11.76 -14.51 -3.94
C ALA A 61 12.39 -14.13 -2.59
N THR A 62 11.90 -13.04 -1.99
CA THR A 62 12.34 -12.55 -0.68
C THR A 62 11.22 -12.64 0.35
N ALA A 63 11.63 -12.94 1.58
CA ALA A 63 10.82 -12.96 2.78
C ALA A 63 10.42 -11.57 3.27
N GLN A 64 11.17 -10.54 2.85
CA GLN A 64 10.99 -9.18 3.32
C GLN A 64 9.93 -8.46 2.50
N TRP A 65 9.14 -7.61 3.17
CA TRP A 65 8.27 -6.65 2.50
C TRP A 65 9.14 -5.65 1.73
N GLN A 66 9.19 -5.81 0.41
CA GLN A 66 10.04 -4.98 -0.44
C GLN A 66 9.32 -4.62 -1.74
N LEU A 67 9.34 -3.33 -2.03
CA LEU A 67 8.77 -2.75 -3.23
C LEU A 67 9.72 -1.64 -3.67
N GLN A 68 10.43 -1.85 -4.78
CA GLN A 68 11.51 -0.95 -5.20
C GLN A 68 11.53 -0.71 -6.70
N ILE A 69 11.76 0.54 -7.08
CA ILE A 69 12.00 0.94 -8.47
C ILE A 69 13.50 0.89 -8.73
N SER A 70 13.89 0.43 -9.92
CA SER A 70 15.24 0.57 -10.43
C SER A 70 15.19 1.07 -11.87
N ALA A 71 15.83 2.20 -12.15
CA ALA A 71 16.02 2.67 -13.51
C ALA A 71 17.14 1.86 -14.17
N GLN A 72 16.88 1.32 -15.36
CA GLN A 72 17.90 0.62 -16.14
C GLN A 72 18.56 1.57 -17.14
N GLU A 73 17.72 2.24 -17.93
CA GLU A 73 18.10 3.23 -18.93
C GLU A 73 17.05 4.36 -18.94
N ALA A 74 17.26 5.38 -19.76
CA ALA A 74 16.25 6.41 -19.97
C ALA A 74 14.90 5.77 -20.36
N ASN A 75 13.86 6.09 -19.61
CA ASN A 75 12.48 5.63 -19.82
C ASN A 75 12.25 4.11 -19.64
N GLN A 76 13.22 3.37 -19.09
CA GLN A 76 13.11 1.93 -18.82
C GLN A 76 13.26 1.65 -17.33
N PHE A 77 12.20 1.14 -16.72
CA PHE A 77 12.13 0.92 -15.27
C PHE A 77 11.81 -0.52 -14.93
N VAL A 78 12.37 -1.00 -13.83
CA VAL A 78 12.06 -2.29 -13.23
C VAL A 78 11.40 -2.07 -11.88
N LEU A 79 10.24 -2.69 -11.69
CA LEU A 79 9.57 -2.79 -10.40
C LEU A 79 9.91 -4.13 -9.76
N ASN A 80 10.77 -4.08 -8.75
CA ASN A 80 11.12 -5.21 -7.93
C ASN A 80 10.09 -5.37 -6.82
N ASN A 81 9.23 -6.38 -6.97
CA ASN A 81 8.15 -6.66 -6.03
C ASN A 81 8.48 -7.95 -5.30
N SER A 82 8.55 -7.89 -3.98
CA SER A 82 8.61 -9.09 -3.18
C SER A 82 7.37 -9.94 -3.45
N MET A 83 7.56 -11.23 -3.71
CA MET A 83 6.42 -12.12 -3.87
C MET A 83 5.63 -12.27 -2.56
N SER A 84 6.24 -11.93 -1.43
CA SER A 84 5.66 -12.02 -0.09
C SER A 84 4.74 -10.86 0.29
N LEU A 85 4.55 -9.84 -0.57
CA LEU A 85 3.77 -8.64 -0.25
C LEU A 85 2.34 -9.01 0.17
N ALA A 86 1.57 -9.63 -0.71
CA ALA A 86 0.16 -9.93 -0.38
C ALA A 86 0.02 -10.83 0.85
N ALA A 87 0.93 -11.79 1.05
CA ALA A 87 0.88 -12.67 2.20
C ALA A 87 1.30 -11.97 3.52
N SER A 88 2.26 -11.05 3.48
CA SER A 88 2.60 -10.19 4.63
C SER A 88 1.44 -9.28 5.01
N ALA A 89 0.79 -8.67 4.00
CA ALA A 89 -0.37 -7.81 4.23
C ALA A 89 -1.49 -8.64 4.85
N LEU A 90 -1.76 -9.83 4.32
CA LEU A 90 -2.74 -10.75 4.87
C LEU A 90 -2.45 -11.11 6.32
N SER A 91 -1.18 -11.36 6.66
CA SER A 91 -0.78 -11.66 8.03
C SER A 91 -1.17 -10.54 8.99
N VAL A 92 -0.89 -9.29 8.61
CA VAL A 92 -1.30 -8.12 9.40
C VAL A 92 -2.83 -8.03 9.46
N VAL A 93 -3.56 -8.21 8.35
CA VAL A 93 -5.03 -8.16 8.36
C VAL A 93 -5.63 -9.22 9.30
N LEU A 94 -5.10 -10.45 9.30
CA LEU A 94 -5.59 -11.51 10.17
C LEU A 94 -5.34 -11.20 11.66
N GLU A 95 -4.22 -10.54 11.99
CA GLU A 95 -3.99 -9.99 13.34
C GLU A 95 -5.04 -8.94 13.68
N LEU A 96 -5.28 -7.97 12.81
CA LEU A 96 -6.24 -6.88 13.05
C LEU A 96 -7.67 -7.41 13.24
N GLN A 97 -8.11 -8.35 12.41
CA GLN A 97 -9.38 -9.03 12.59
C GLN A 97 -9.46 -9.77 13.93
N HIS A 98 -8.38 -10.46 14.33
CA HIS A 98 -8.36 -11.15 15.62
C HIS A 98 -8.53 -10.16 16.79
N LEU A 99 -7.89 -9.00 16.72
CA LEU A 99 -8.02 -7.95 17.74
C LEU A 99 -9.43 -7.38 17.77
N GLN A 100 -10.03 -7.15 16.61
CA GLN A 100 -11.43 -6.72 16.49
C GLN A 100 -12.39 -7.77 17.09
N ASP A 101 -12.24 -9.04 16.74
CA ASP A 101 -13.03 -10.15 17.29
C ASP A 101 -12.94 -10.19 18.83
N CYS A 102 -11.76 -9.91 19.39
CA CYS A 102 -11.55 -9.86 20.83
C CYS A 102 -12.22 -8.65 21.47
N ALA A 103 -12.14 -7.48 20.83
CA ALA A 103 -12.76 -6.24 21.30
C ALA A 103 -14.28 -6.37 21.35
N GLU A 104 -14.90 -6.89 20.30
CA GLU A 104 -16.35 -7.12 20.22
C GLU A 104 -16.85 -8.11 21.29
N GLN A 105 -15.98 -9.05 21.70
CA GLN A 105 -16.27 -10.04 22.75
C GLN A 105 -15.93 -9.54 24.16
N ASN A 106 -15.56 -8.27 24.35
CA ASN A 106 -15.10 -7.69 25.62
C ASN A 106 -13.94 -8.47 26.27
N LYS A 107 -13.06 -9.06 25.46
CA LYS A 107 -11.84 -9.74 25.92
C LYS A 107 -10.70 -8.74 26.01
N ILE A 108 -9.66 -9.07 26.77
CA ILE A 108 -8.43 -8.27 26.79
C ILE A 108 -7.84 -8.27 25.36
N VAL A 109 -7.88 -7.12 24.71
CA VAL A 109 -7.37 -6.91 23.35
C VAL A 109 -5.87 -6.71 23.44
N LYS A 110 -5.09 -7.73 23.09
CA LYS A 110 -3.65 -7.61 22.88
C LYS A 110 -3.21 -8.56 21.80
N THR A 111 -2.23 -8.14 21.01
CA THR A 111 -1.53 -9.05 20.11
C THR A 111 -0.98 -10.25 20.89
N LYS A 112 -1.08 -11.44 20.28
CA LYS A 112 -0.49 -12.67 20.81
C LYS A 112 1.01 -12.76 20.55
N LEU A 113 1.54 -11.85 19.75
CA LEU A 113 2.95 -11.77 19.39
C LEU A 113 3.77 -11.25 20.58
N GLY A 114 5.02 -11.73 20.66
CA GLY A 114 5.97 -11.21 21.63
C GLY A 114 6.29 -9.74 21.39
N ARG A 115 6.83 -9.05 22.40
CA ARG A 115 7.11 -7.60 22.36
C ARG A 115 8.02 -7.14 21.21
N GLN A 116 8.81 -8.04 20.62
CA GLN A 116 9.71 -7.75 19.49
C GLN A 116 9.29 -8.46 18.20
N GLU A 117 8.15 -9.16 18.21
CA GLU A 117 7.63 -9.87 17.05
C GLU A 117 6.57 -9.01 16.37
N THR A 118 6.60 -8.98 15.04
CA THR A 118 5.54 -8.34 14.24
C THR A 118 4.86 -9.36 13.35
N SER A 119 3.63 -9.05 12.92
CA SER A 119 2.93 -9.83 11.89
C SER A 119 3.64 -9.82 10.52
N LEU A 120 4.67 -9.00 10.35
CA LEU A 120 5.54 -9.02 9.16
C LEU A 120 6.68 -10.03 9.29
N ASP A 121 7.11 -10.36 10.52
CA ASP A 121 8.21 -11.30 10.77
C ASP A 121 7.70 -12.70 11.12
N LYS A 122 6.55 -12.78 11.81
CA LYS A 122 5.94 -14.02 12.29
C LYS A 122 4.52 -14.14 11.76
N TRP A 123 4.43 -14.60 10.51
CA TRP A 123 3.17 -14.56 9.81
C TRP A 123 2.11 -15.50 10.39
N PHE A 124 0.86 -15.05 10.34
CA PHE A 124 -0.33 -15.90 10.54
C PHE A 124 -0.34 -16.66 11.88
N SER A 125 0.01 -15.99 12.98
CA SER A 125 0.32 -16.65 14.26
C SER A 125 -0.75 -17.61 14.81
N ASP A 126 -2.01 -17.52 14.35
CA ASP A 126 -3.12 -18.29 14.92
C ASP A 126 -4.29 -18.64 13.96
N LYS A 127 -4.28 -18.20 12.69
CA LYS A 127 -5.38 -18.46 11.73
C LYS A 127 -4.89 -19.34 10.57
N GLN A 128 -5.59 -20.46 10.35
CA GLN A 128 -5.28 -21.40 9.25
C GLN A 128 -5.98 -21.05 7.93
N ASN A 129 -7.00 -20.20 7.98
CA ASN A 129 -7.79 -19.75 6.84
C ASN A 129 -7.96 -18.24 6.88
N ALA A 130 -8.10 -17.62 5.71
CA ALA A 130 -8.52 -16.24 5.55
C ALA A 130 -9.93 -16.20 4.96
N ASP A 131 -10.74 -15.26 5.43
CA ASP A 131 -12.02 -14.94 4.79
C ASP A 131 -11.81 -14.05 3.56
N GLU A 132 -12.91 -13.79 2.85
CA GLU A 132 -12.92 -12.96 1.65
C GLU A 132 -12.49 -11.52 1.92
N PHE A 133 -12.87 -10.97 3.09
CA PHE A 133 -12.50 -9.62 3.50
C PHE A 133 -10.99 -9.49 3.67
N ALA A 134 -10.38 -10.41 4.42
CA ALA A 134 -8.94 -10.40 4.69
C ALA A 134 -8.13 -10.55 3.39
N THR A 135 -8.57 -11.47 2.54
CA THR A 135 -7.96 -11.71 1.23
C THR A 135 -8.07 -10.46 0.36
N THR A 136 -9.25 -9.85 0.27
CA THR A 136 -9.49 -8.63 -0.51
C THR A 136 -8.65 -7.47 -0.04
N LEU A 137 -8.59 -7.21 1.27
CA LEU A 137 -7.82 -6.10 1.82
C LEU A 137 -6.31 -6.28 1.58
N ALA A 138 -5.80 -7.50 1.70
CA ALA A 138 -4.40 -7.80 1.44
C ALA A 138 -4.00 -7.65 -0.04
N LEU A 139 -4.88 -8.08 -0.96
CA LEU A 139 -4.72 -7.85 -2.40
C LEU A 139 -4.77 -6.35 -2.72
N ASP A 140 -5.75 -5.63 -2.17
CA ASP A 140 -5.92 -4.18 -2.38
C ASP A 140 -4.71 -3.40 -1.89
N THR A 141 -4.17 -3.76 -0.72
CA THR A 141 -2.95 -3.14 -0.15
C THR A 141 -1.74 -3.35 -1.05
N SER A 142 -1.59 -4.56 -1.59
CA SER A 142 -0.47 -4.89 -2.50
C SER A 142 -0.60 -4.17 -3.84
N LEU A 143 -1.82 -4.12 -4.38
CA LEU A 143 -2.12 -3.42 -5.61
C LEU A 143 -1.95 -1.90 -5.46
N LEU A 144 -2.35 -1.33 -4.32
CA LEU A 144 -2.14 0.08 -4.02
C LEU A 144 -0.65 0.42 -3.91
N GLY A 145 0.14 -0.47 -3.30
CA GLY A 145 1.59 -0.37 -3.29
C GLY A 145 2.15 -0.29 -4.71
N TYR A 146 1.70 -1.16 -5.61
CA TYR A 146 2.07 -1.11 -7.03
C TYR A 146 1.70 0.22 -7.69
N PHE A 147 0.47 0.73 -7.51
CA PHE A 147 0.07 2.04 -8.08
C PHE A 147 0.90 3.20 -7.52
N HIS A 148 1.29 3.14 -6.25
CA HIS A 148 2.23 4.10 -5.67
C HIS A 148 3.56 4.10 -6.43
N GLN A 149 4.16 2.93 -6.69
CA GLN A 149 5.44 2.89 -7.44
C GLN A 149 5.29 3.32 -8.89
N VAL A 150 4.21 2.92 -9.55
CA VAL A 150 3.89 3.38 -10.91
C VAL A 150 3.79 4.89 -10.93
N SER A 151 3.16 5.50 -9.93
CA SER A 151 3.09 6.96 -9.80
C SER A 151 4.48 7.59 -9.64
N GLN A 152 5.35 7.02 -8.80
CA GLN A 152 6.74 7.49 -8.67
C GLN A 152 7.51 7.46 -10.01
N ILE A 153 7.20 6.50 -10.90
CA ILE A 153 7.78 6.42 -12.24
C ILE A 153 7.16 7.46 -13.17
N LEU A 154 5.83 7.43 -13.33
CA LEU A 154 5.12 8.26 -14.30
C LEU A 154 5.26 9.75 -14.03
N PHE A 155 5.39 10.16 -12.76
CA PHE A 155 5.54 11.57 -12.39
C PHE A 155 7.00 11.98 -12.17
N GLY A 156 7.96 11.14 -12.59
CA GLY A 156 9.38 11.48 -12.62
C GLY A 156 10.07 11.51 -11.26
N HIS A 157 9.39 11.14 -10.18
CA HIS A 157 9.90 11.22 -8.82
C HIS A 157 11.14 10.33 -8.63
N CYS A 158 11.12 9.12 -9.17
CA CYS A 158 12.25 8.18 -9.06
C CYS A 158 13.50 8.62 -9.85
N SER A 159 13.36 9.60 -10.75
CA SER A 159 14.46 10.20 -11.49
C SER A 159 15.02 11.45 -10.81
N LEU A 160 14.36 11.96 -9.77
CA LEU A 160 14.79 13.12 -9.02
C LEU A 160 15.64 12.69 -7.81
N PRO A 161 16.90 13.14 -7.69
CA PRO A 161 17.69 12.88 -6.49
C PRO A 161 17.14 13.69 -5.30
N GLU A 162 16.59 12.98 -4.32
CA GLU A 162 16.12 13.56 -3.05
C GLU A 162 17.28 14.24 -2.29
N THR A 163 17.12 15.50 -1.91
CA THR A 163 18.12 16.25 -1.14
C THR A 163 17.75 16.41 0.34
N SER A 164 16.49 16.17 0.70
CA SER A 164 15.99 16.31 2.07
C SER A 164 14.81 15.38 2.39
N LEU A 165 14.50 15.24 3.68
CA LEU A 165 13.30 14.51 4.13
C LEU A 165 12.00 15.19 3.70
N VAL A 166 12.00 16.52 3.56
CA VAL A 166 10.82 17.28 3.10
C VAL A 166 10.51 16.94 1.64
N GLU A 167 11.54 16.96 0.78
CA GLU A 167 11.38 16.57 -0.63
C GLU A 167 10.92 15.13 -0.76
N ARG A 168 11.53 14.21 0.00
CA ARG A 168 11.11 12.82 0.02
C ARG A 168 9.63 12.67 0.40
N ARG A 169 9.19 13.33 1.48
CA ARG A 169 7.78 13.31 1.88
C ARG A 169 6.89 13.92 0.79
N ALA A 170 7.30 15.02 0.15
CA ALA A 170 6.55 15.66 -0.92
C ALA A 170 6.34 14.75 -2.14
N LEU A 171 7.39 14.04 -2.59
CA LEU A 171 7.31 13.07 -3.68
C LEU A 171 6.44 11.87 -3.32
N ILE A 172 6.54 11.36 -2.09
CA ILE A 172 5.72 10.24 -1.60
C ILE A 172 4.25 10.65 -1.49
N THR A 173 3.96 11.81 -0.91
CA THR A 173 2.60 12.36 -0.82
C THR A 173 2.01 12.58 -2.21
N ASP A 174 2.82 13.00 -3.20
CA ASP A 174 2.32 13.12 -4.56
C ASP A 174 2.04 11.77 -5.23
N ALA A 175 2.91 10.79 -5.02
CA ALA A 175 2.66 9.43 -5.47
C ALA A 175 1.43 8.81 -4.81
N ASP A 176 1.16 9.11 -3.54
CA ASP A 176 -0.07 8.70 -2.84
C ASP A 176 -1.31 9.30 -3.48
N PHE A 177 -1.32 10.61 -3.78
CA PHE A 177 -2.42 11.24 -4.49
C PHE A 177 -2.73 10.51 -5.81
N ASN A 178 -1.72 10.32 -6.64
CA ASN A 178 -1.90 9.66 -7.95
C ASN A 178 -2.27 8.18 -7.82
N ALA A 179 -1.74 7.48 -6.82
CA ALA A 179 -2.10 6.09 -6.54
C ALA A 179 -3.57 5.95 -6.13
N GLY A 180 -4.11 6.90 -5.36
CA GLY A 180 -5.52 6.94 -5.00
C GLY A 180 -6.42 7.12 -6.23
N SER A 181 -6.05 8.03 -7.14
CA SER A 181 -6.72 8.20 -8.42
C SER A 181 -6.70 6.91 -9.24
N MET A 182 -5.53 6.27 -9.39
CA MET A 182 -5.38 5.02 -10.13
C MET A 182 -6.20 3.89 -9.50
N PHE A 183 -6.19 3.76 -8.16
CA PHE A 183 -6.90 2.70 -7.47
C PHE A 183 -8.40 2.77 -7.74
N CYS A 184 -9.05 3.92 -7.51
CA CYS A 184 -10.50 4.03 -7.69
C CYS A 184 -10.93 3.97 -9.16
N LEU A 185 -10.13 4.48 -10.10
CA LEU A 185 -10.46 4.40 -11.53
C LEU A 185 -10.18 3.03 -12.12
N TRP A 186 -8.99 2.49 -11.91
CA TRP A 186 -8.53 1.31 -12.65
C TRP A 186 -9.16 0.04 -12.10
N LEU A 187 -9.45 -0.02 -10.80
CA LEU A 187 -10.07 -1.20 -10.19
C LEU A 187 -11.47 -1.50 -10.75
N GLN A 188 -12.17 -0.50 -11.31
CA GLN A 188 -13.43 -0.71 -12.02
C GLN A 188 -13.27 -1.55 -13.30
N TYR A 189 -12.07 -1.55 -13.88
CA TYR A 189 -11.72 -2.30 -15.09
C TYR A 189 -11.04 -3.64 -14.80
N HIS A 190 -11.06 -4.10 -13.54
CA HIS A 190 -10.47 -5.36 -13.16
C HIS A 190 -11.08 -6.54 -13.95
N GLN A 191 -10.25 -7.51 -14.36
CA GLN A 191 -10.69 -8.65 -15.17
C GLN A 191 -11.65 -9.61 -14.44
N ASN A 192 -11.52 -9.71 -13.11
CA ASN A 192 -12.44 -10.46 -12.25
C ASN A 192 -13.56 -9.54 -11.74
N GLU A 193 -14.82 -9.82 -12.10
CA GLU A 193 -16.00 -9.07 -11.68
C GLU A 193 -16.15 -8.99 -10.16
N GLN A 194 -15.80 -10.04 -9.41
CA GLN A 194 -15.91 -10.06 -7.95
C GLN A 194 -14.93 -9.07 -7.28
N ARG A 195 -13.85 -8.71 -7.97
CA ARG A 195 -12.86 -7.76 -7.47
C ARG A 195 -13.22 -6.32 -7.80
N LYS A 196 -14.21 -6.07 -8.66
CA LYS A 196 -14.66 -4.72 -8.97
C LYS A 196 -15.48 -4.15 -7.80
N PRO A 197 -15.28 -2.88 -7.43
CA PRO A 197 -16.10 -2.25 -6.41
C PRO A 197 -17.54 -2.11 -6.91
N VAL A 198 -18.50 -2.36 -6.02
CA VAL A 198 -19.95 -2.27 -6.33
C VAL A 198 -20.47 -0.83 -6.41
N SER A 199 -19.72 0.14 -5.88
CA SER A 199 -20.01 1.57 -5.90
C SER A 199 -18.74 2.39 -5.68
N THR A 200 -18.79 3.70 -5.95
CA THR A 200 -17.70 4.65 -5.61
C THR A 200 -17.39 4.61 -4.11
N GLU A 201 -18.42 4.58 -3.26
CA GLU A 201 -18.26 4.49 -1.81
C GLU A 201 -17.53 3.21 -1.40
N ALA A 202 -17.90 2.05 -1.98
CA ALA A 202 -17.19 0.80 -1.74
C ALA A 202 -15.72 0.86 -2.20
N ALA A 203 -15.44 1.54 -3.32
CA ALA A 203 -14.08 1.76 -3.79
C ALA A 203 -13.28 2.63 -2.81
N LEU A 204 -13.88 3.70 -2.28
CA LEU A 204 -13.27 4.58 -1.29
C LEU A 204 -12.98 3.84 0.02
N HIS A 205 -13.93 3.06 0.54
CA HIS A 205 -13.72 2.25 1.75
C HIS A 205 -12.54 1.27 1.58
N ARG A 206 -12.46 0.61 0.41
CA ARG A 206 -11.33 -0.27 0.08
C ARG A 206 -10.01 0.48 0.02
N LEU A 207 -9.99 1.65 -0.62
CA LEU A 207 -8.81 2.53 -0.69
C LEU A 207 -8.34 2.97 0.69
N VAL A 208 -9.25 3.42 1.55
CA VAL A 208 -8.94 3.88 2.91
C VAL A 208 -8.30 2.76 3.72
N ASN A 209 -8.94 1.59 3.76
CA ASN A 209 -8.42 0.45 4.51
C ASN A 209 -7.06 -0.03 3.98
N ALA A 210 -6.92 -0.15 2.65
CA ALA A 210 -5.67 -0.54 2.01
C ALA A 210 -4.57 0.50 2.23
N GLY A 211 -4.92 1.78 2.20
CA GLY A 211 -4.01 2.90 2.44
C GLY A 211 -3.50 2.95 3.88
N TYR A 212 -4.37 2.70 4.87
CA TYR A 212 -3.96 2.60 6.26
C TYR A 212 -2.96 1.47 6.46
N LEU A 213 -3.29 0.29 5.95
CA LEU A 213 -2.44 -0.89 6.07
C LEU A 213 -1.09 -0.69 5.37
N LEU A 214 -1.10 -0.20 4.11
CA LEU A 214 0.10 0.10 3.35
C LEU A 214 0.96 1.15 4.09
N GLY A 215 0.33 2.20 4.61
CA GLY A 215 1.00 3.28 5.32
C GLY A 215 1.76 2.80 6.54
N VAL A 216 1.11 1.99 7.38
CA VAL A 216 1.71 1.42 8.58
C VAL A 216 2.81 0.42 8.25
N ILE A 217 2.60 -0.47 7.27
CA ILE A 217 3.62 -1.45 6.85
C ILE A 217 4.86 -0.73 6.30
N GLN A 218 4.68 0.28 5.43
CA GLN A 218 5.82 1.02 4.87
C GLN A 218 6.57 1.81 5.96
N LYS A 219 5.85 2.40 6.92
CA LYS A 219 6.48 3.15 8.02
C LYS A 219 7.22 2.22 8.99
N SER A 220 6.70 1.03 9.27
CA SER A 220 7.37 0.05 10.14
C SER A 220 8.65 -0.52 9.50
N GLN A 221 8.67 -0.70 8.18
CA GLN A 221 9.82 -1.18 7.42
C GLN A 221 10.83 -0.09 7.06
N SER A 222 10.49 1.19 7.27
CA SER A 222 11.39 2.29 6.98
C SER A 222 12.50 2.41 8.03
N LYS A 223 13.75 2.44 7.56
CA LYS A 223 14.92 2.74 8.42
C LYS A 223 14.83 4.13 9.06
N ASN A 224 14.11 5.06 8.44
CA ASN A 224 13.87 6.40 8.98
C ASN A 224 12.36 6.67 8.98
N LYS A 225 11.72 6.55 10.14
CA LYS A 225 10.27 6.75 10.28
C LYS A 225 9.81 8.16 9.90
N ASN A 226 10.69 9.16 9.95
CA ASN A 226 10.40 10.57 9.60
C ASN A 226 10.44 10.83 8.08
N ALA A 227 10.88 9.84 7.30
CA ALA A 227 10.86 9.88 5.84
C ALA A 227 9.45 9.69 5.25
N LEU A 228 8.48 9.29 6.09
CA LEU A 228 7.10 9.00 5.72
C LEU A 228 6.17 9.71 6.69
N HIS A 229 5.11 10.32 6.17
CA HIS A 229 3.96 10.72 6.97
C HIS A 229 3.28 9.47 7.58
N TYR A 230 2.52 9.67 8.66
CA TYR A 230 1.70 8.61 9.24
C TYR A 230 0.55 8.21 8.31
N ALA A 231 0.05 7.00 8.51
CA ALA A 231 -1.00 6.42 7.66
C ALA A 231 -2.24 7.32 7.58
N ALA A 232 -2.64 7.95 8.69
CA ALA A 232 -3.79 8.86 8.73
C ALA A 232 -3.70 9.99 7.68
N HIS A 233 -2.57 10.68 7.63
CA HIS A 233 -2.35 11.79 6.69
C HIS A 233 -2.13 11.33 5.26
N ARG A 234 -1.51 10.17 5.07
CA ARG A 234 -1.33 9.58 3.74
C ARG A 234 -2.66 9.17 3.12
N VAL A 235 -3.57 8.61 3.92
CA VAL A 235 -4.90 8.22 3.47
C VAL A 235 -5.73 9.41 3.05
N SER A 236 -5.66 10.54 3.75
CA SER A 236 -6.30 11.78 3.28
C SER A 236 -5.83 12.15 1.87
N CYS A 237 -4.53 12.03 1.59
CA CYS A 237 -3.98 12.33 0.27
C CYS A 237 -4.43 11.34 -0.82
N LEU A 238 -4.44 10.04 -0.51
CA LEU A 238 -4.98 8.99 -1.37
C LEU A 238 -6.45 9.27 -1.72
N ALA A 239 -7.26 9.59 -0.71
CA ALA A 239 -8.68 9.88 -0.87
C ALA A 239 -8.93 11.13 -1.72
N SER A 240 -8.15 12.21 -1.53
CA SER A 240 -8.21 13.40 -2.39
C SER A 240 -7.90 13.05 -3.86
N GLY A 241 -6.96 12.13 -4.09
CA GLY A 241 -6.66 11.62 -5.42
C GLY A 241 -7.84 10.88 -6.05
N ALA A 242 -8.48 10.00 -5.29
CA ALA A 242 -9.69 9.30 -5.73
C ALA A 242 -10.82 10.27 -6.08
N GLN A 243 -11.06 11.29 -5.25
CA GLN A 243 -12.06 12.32 -5.52
C GLN A 243 -11.75 13.09 -6.80
N ALA A 244 -10.49 13.53 -7.00
CA ALA A 244 -10.10 14.28 -8.19
C ALA A 244 -10.32 13.50 -9.49
N ALA A 245 -10.26 12.17 -9.40
CA ALA A 245 -10.44 11.27 -10.52
C ALA A 245 -11.90 11.04 -10.91
N ASP A 246 -12.82 11.04 -9.95
CA ASP A 246 -14.25 10.73 -10.17
C ASP A 246 -15.03 11.87 -10.85
N GLN A 247 -14.41 13.05 -11.05
CA GLN A 247 -15.02 14.27 -11.61
C GLN A 247 -16.31 14.75 -10.90
N VAL A 248 -16.74 14.07 -9.84
CA VAL A 248 -17.81 14.50 -8.95
C VAL A 248 -17.20 15.41 -7.88
N ALA A 249 -17.72 16.64 -7.80
CA ALA A 249 -17.34 17.57 -6.74
C ALA A 249 -17.90 17.07 -5.40
N TYR A 250 -17.15 16.20 -4.70
CA TYR A 250 -17.40 15.98 -3.28
C TYR A 250 -17.07 17.27 -2.52
N GLU A 251 -17.93 17.66 -1.60
CA GLU A 251 -17.56 18.64 -0.59
C GLU A 251 -16.46 18.04 0.29
N GLU A 252 -15.38 18.78 0.53
CA GLU A 252 -14.20 18.29 1.26
C GLU A 252 -14.55 17.73 2.64
N ALA A 253 -15.50 18.37 3.34
CA ALA A 253 -16.01 17.91 4.63
C ALA A 253 -16.69 16.52 4.53
N SER A 254 -17.40 16.25 3.44
CA SER A 254 -18.03 14.95 3.21
C SER A 254 -16.97 13.87 2.97
N LEU A 255 -15.91 14.17 2.21
CA LEU A 255 -14.82 13.21 1.98
C LEU A 255 -14.12 12.89 3.30
N GLN A 256 -13.80 13.90 4.11
CA GLN A 256 -13.15 13.70 5.41
C GLN A 256 -14.00 12.84 6.34
N GLN A 257 -15.32 13.06 6.37
CA GLN A 257 -16.23 12.23 7.15
C GLN A 257 -16.24 10.78 6.64
N SER A 258 -16.35 10.56 5.33
CA SER A 258 -16.32 9.21 4.75
C SER A 258 -14.99 8.48 5.01
N VAL A 259 -13.86 9.19 4.93
CA VAL A 259 -12.55 8.64 5.29
C VAL A 259 -12.51 8.26 6.76
N SER A 260 -12.97 9.15 7.64
CA SER A 260 -13.02 8.90 9.08
C SER A 260 -13.90 7.71 9.42
N ASP A 261 -15.07 7.57 8.79
CA ASP A 261 -15.99 6.46 9.03
C ASP A 261 -15.43 5.14 8.52
N ALA A 262 -14.79 5.14 7.35
CA ALA A 262 -14.15 3.96 6.78
C ALA A 262 -12.94 3.49 7.61
N SER A 263 -12.21 4.40 8.26
CA SER A 263 -10.96 4.08 8.96
C SER A 263 -11.11 3.68 10.43
N GLN A 264 -12.27 3.91 11.07
CA GLN A 264 -12.42 3.75 12.52
C GLN A 264 -11.97 2.37 13.02
N TRP A 265 -12.40 1.31 12.35
CA TRP A 265 -12.10 -0.07 12.76
C TRP A 265 -10.59 -0.38 12.64
N ILE A 266 -9.96 0.03 11.53
CA ILE A 266 -8.56 -0.32 11.25
C ILE A 266 -7.64 0.49 12.15
N GLU A 267 -7.94 1.77 12.41
CA GLU A 267 -7.21 2.59 13.35
C GLU A 267 -7.25 2.02 14.77
N ALA A 268 -8.43 1.62 15.23
CA ALA A 268 -8.60 1.01 16.54
C ALA A 268 -7.82 -0.30 16.66
N ALA A 269 -7.96 -1.21 15.69
CA ALA A 269 -7.25 -2.48 15.70
C ALA A 269 -5.72 -2.30 15.61
N LEU A 270 -5.25 -1.34 14.81
CA LEU A 270 -3.81 -1.08 14.63
C LEU A 270 -3.16 -0.56 15.92
N ARG A 271 -3.86 0.25 16.72
CA ARG A 271 -3.35 0.76 18.01
C ARG A 271 -3.02 -0.36 19.02
N ASP A 272 -3.70 -1.50 18.92
CA ASP A 272 -3.47 -2.67 19.78
C ASP A 272 -2.63 -3.78 19.11
N SER A 273 -2.20 -3.54 17.87
CA SER A 273 -1.46 -4.50 17.05
C SER A 273 0.04 -4.49 17.29
N SER A 274 0.72 -5.48 16.73
CA SER A 274 2.18 -5.53 16.68
C SER A 274 2.84 -4.37 15.91
N LEU A 275 2.07 -3.56 15.19
CA LEU A 275 2.54 -2.39 14.45
C LEU A 275 2.12 -1.04 15.08
N ALA A 276 1.63 -1.05 16.33
CA ALA A 276 1.15 0.15 17.04
C ALA A 276 2.14 1.33 17.02
N ASP A 277 3.44 1.06 17.19
CA ASP A 277 4.52 2.06 17.16
C ASP A 277 4.70 2.77 15.79
N SER A 278 3.96 2.35 14.77
CA SER A 278 3.96 2.94 13.43
C SER A 278 2.65 3.66 13.09
N VAL A 279 1.66 3.63 13.99
CA VAL A 279 0.38 4.35 13.86
C VAL A 279 0.52 5.81 14.28
N GLY A 280 1.32 6.07 15.31
CA GLY A 280 1.53 7.39 15.90
C GLY A 280 0.54 7.71 17.03
N SER A 281 1.03 8.43 18.02
CA SER A 281 0.24 9.06 19.07
C SER A 281 -0.48 10.31 18.56
N GLU A 282 -1.48 10.79 19.29
CA GLU A 282 -2.23 12.01 18.93
C GLU A 282 -1.32 13.24 18.76
N SER A 283 -0.31 13.40 19.62
CA SER A 283 0.68 14.48 19.49
C SER A 283 1.53 14.31 18.23
N GLU A 284 1.99 13.10 17.92
CA GLU A 284 2.77 12.85 16.71
C GLU A 284 1.96 13.07 15.44
N LEU A 285 0.66 12.72 15.46
CA LEU A 285 -0.24 12.96 14.35
C LEU A 285 -0.51 14.46 14.16
N SER A 286 -0.64 15.23 15.25
CA SER A 286 -0.76 16.70 15.17
C SER A 286 0.51 17.31 14.57
N ASP A 287 1.69 16.94 15.07
CA ASP A 287 2.97 17.43 14.55
C ASP A 287 3.20 17.04 13.07
N ASP A 288 2.74 15.86 12.67
CA ASP A 288 2.84 15.38 11.29
C ASP A 288 1.87 16.13 10.36
N ALA A 289 0.70 16.56 10.86
CA ALA A 289 -0.23 17.41 10.13
C ALA A 289 0.40 18.78 9.83
N ASP A 290 1.02 19.40 10.85
CA ASP A 290 1.73 20.67 10.69
C ASP A 290 2.85 20.56 9.66
N LYS A 291 3.64 19.48 9.70
CA LYS A 291 4.68 19.22 8.68
C LYS A 291 4.10 19.03 7.29
N LEU A 292 2.97 18.34 7.17
CA LEU A 292 2.30 18.12 5.90
C LEU A 292 1.90 19.46 5.26
N GLU A 293 1.27 20.34 6.04
CA GLU A 293 0.77 21.64 5.57
C GLU A 293 1.89 22.66 5.35
N GLN A 294 2.83 22.78 6.30
CA GLN A 294 3.81 23.87 6.33
C GLN A 294 5.07 23.55 5.53
N GLU A 295 5.46 22.28 5.40
CA GLU A 295 6.69 21.88 4.72
C GLU A 295 6.41 21.09 3.44
N THR A 296 5.66 19.98 3.57
CA THR A 296 5.48 19.01 2.48
C THR A 296 4.65 19.59 1.33
N ALA A 297 3.52 20.25 1.62
CA ALA A 297 2.65 20.80 0.58
C ALA A 297 3.30 21.93 -0.26
N PRO A 298 3.97 22.94 0.34
CA PRO A 298 4.72 23.94 -0.41
C PRO A 298 5.85 23.34 -1.23
N CYS A 299 6.62 22.41 -0.66
CA CYS A 299 7.69 21.72 -1.37
C CYS A 299 7.16 20.94 -2.58
N ARG A 300 6.05 20.20 -2.42
CA ARG A 300 5.39 19.49 -3.51
C ARG A 300 4.98 20.43 -4.64
N ALA A 301 4.38 21.58 -4.31
CA ALA A 301 3.99 22.58 -5.31
C ALA A 301 5.22 23.11 -6.08
N GLN A 302 6.31 23.41 -5.37
CA GLN A 302 7.57 23.84 -5.98
C GLN A 302 8.13 22.78 -6.92
N LEU A 303 8.22 21.52 -6.48
CA LEU A 303 8.72 20.40 -7.28
C LEU A 303 7.90 20.21 -8.57
N LYS A 304 6.57 20.28 -8.48
CA LYS A 304 5.65 20.20 -9.62
C LYS A 304 5.76 21.37 -10.59
N SER A 305 6.00 22.58 -10.08
CA SER A 305 6.17 23.77 -10.91
C SER A 305 7.57 23.88 -11.54
N GLY A 306 8.52 23.06 -11.08
CA GLY A 306 9.92 23.12 -11.51
C GLY A 306 10.41 21.76 -12.02
N PRO A 307 11.29 21.06 -11.26
CA PRO A 307 12.07 19.94 -11.76
C PRO A 307 11.22 18.77 -12.30
N LEU A 308 10.03 18.51 -11.75
CA LEU A 308 9.22 17.38 -12.20
C LEU A 308 8.57 17.61 -13.57
N GLN A 309 8.40 18.85 -14.04
CA GLN A 309 7.79 19.12 -15.37
C GLN A 309 8.56 18.51 -16.53
N GLN A 310 9.87 18.31 -16.35
CA GLN A 310 10.77 17.80 -17.39
C GLN A 310 11.03 16.29 -17.25
N LEU A 311 10.58 15.69 -16.15
CA LEU A 311 10.86 14.29 -15.78
C LEU A 311 9.60 13.41 -15.82
N ALA A 312 8.42 14.02 -15.77
CA ALA A 312 7.15 13.32 -15.87
C ALA A 312 6.89 12.81 -17.29
N PHE A 313 6.12 11.73 -17.35
CA PHE A 313 5.57 11.11 -18.55
C PHE A 313 4.50 11.98 -19.23
#